data_AF-A0A922LZY2-F1
#
_entry.id   AF-A0A922LZY2-F1
#
_cell.length_a   1.000
_cell.length_b   1.000
_cell.length_c   1.000
_cell.angle_alpha   90.00
_cell.angle_beta   90.00
_cell.angle_gamma   90.00
#
_symmetry.space_group_name_H-M   'P 1'
#
loop_
_entity.id
_entity.type
_entity.pdbx_description
1 polymer ?
#
loop_
_entity_poly.entity_id
_entity_poly.type
_entity_poly.pdbx_seq_one_letter_code
_entity_poly.pdbx_strand_id
1 'polypeptide(L)'
;MKAQFIKKCQLPSCDEETDNPVVVTESRITVATEQWANIVTDTATASCSHVQCSDNTINEMSPTIHLSVKDELDKMVIEMMKGGYISIKKADQILDIFRARYPELPTSVRSVLRRCNNVEPKILDSGTYYHLGLKSSLLRISGHWLRRIRFNELQLQLNYDGLSLFKSSNQQLWPILGRIVAPLVSSVFVVGIYGGEVKPSDFNDMSATLITELQELLTVGINVDKYHLHLTVKLVAVICDAPARSNVKYIVGHNGIAGCDKCQVLGTRMGGRMTFPNGEHDLRSDVTFRCRSQSIHHRGRSSFENLPVDMIKCFPCEPMHMIYLGVTKKIVSLWKELALKRLNRMDQSIIASINDALDLCRQHTTCDFQRKCRSLNEVSVWKATECRLFLLYLGPVVLQNRLPLSMYRNFQSLSLSIYLLSHPKFHSIFANSVRVYINNFLLGYERCYGTEHLIYNVHTNIATNDETQPCDAKKPKRTVKRKLNDYLCTSEELEVAEVEAGFAPVEFPVVNISTGTFSPIARFVPTLSILID
;
A
#
# COMPACT_ATOMS: atom_id res chain seq x y z
N MET A 1 -12.92 -55.12 -7.08
CA MET A 1 -13.76 -55.23 -5.87
C MET A 1 -13.95 -53.81 -5.34
N LYS A 2 -15.17 -53.25 -5.25
CA LYS A 2 -16.10 -53.37 -4.09
C LYS A 2 -15.36 -53.13 -2.75
N ALA A 3 -15.74 -52.18 -1.89
CA ALA A 3 -16.88 -51.25 -1.92
C ALA A 3 -16.79 -50.16 -0.82
N GLN A 4 -17.80 -49.27 -0.79
CA GLN A 4 -18.36 -48.57 0.41
C GLN A 4 -17.56 -47.40 1.05
N PHE A 5 -18.19 -46.38 1.67
CA PHE A 5 -19.62 -46.12 1.91
C PHE A 5 -19.92 -44.61 1.92
N ILE A 6 -21.01 -44.18 1.26
CA ILE A 6 -21.69 -42.90 1.52
C ILE A 6 -23.10 -43.21 2.05
N LYS A 7 -23.52 -42.55 3.15
CA LYS A 7 -24.93 -42.37 3.53
C LYS A 7 -25.29 -40.91 3.19
N LYS A 8 -26.34 -40.64 2.41
CA LYS A 8 -27.76 -40.46 2.86
C LYS A 8 -27.88 -39.44 4.00
N CYS A 9 -28.77 -38.44 4.02
CA CYS A 9 -29.92 -37.99 3.18
C CYS A 9 -30.35 -36.58 3.71
N GLN A 10 -31.28 -35.78 3.16
CA GLN A 10 -32.14 -35.79 1.95
C GLN A 10 -32.62 -34.34 1.67
N LEU A 11 -32.90 -33.98 0.40
CA LEU A 11 -33.87 -32.91 0.03
C LEU A 11 -34.65 -33.35 -1.23
N PRO A 12 -35.90 -32.88 -1.47
CA PRO A 12 -36.85 -33.54 -2.37
C PRO A 12 -36.74 -33.15 -3.86
N SER A 13 -37.38 -34.00 -4.66
CA SER A 13 -37.75 -33.88 -6.09
C SER A 13 -38.21 -32.49 -6.52
N CYS A 14 -37.61 -31.94 -7.60
CA CYS A 14 -38.05 -32.04 -9.02
C CYS A 14 -39.10 -30.99 -9.39
N ASP A 15 -38.79 -30.19 -10.41
CA ASP A 15 -39.55 -30.17 -11.66
C ASP A 15 -38.58 -29.85 -12.81
N GLU A 16 -38.79 -30.47 -13.97
CA GLU A 16 -37.93 -30.34 -15.15
C GLU A 16 -38.49 -29.28 -16.10
N GLU A 17 -37.75 -28.20 -16.36
CA GLU A 17 -37.91 -27.40 -17.58
C GLU A 17 -36.55 -27.17 -18.26
N THR A 18 -36.32 -28.00 -19.29
CA THR A 18 -35.52 -27.78 -20.51
C THR A 18 -34.19 -27.04 -20.44
N ASP A 19 -33.13 -27.77 -20.83
CA ASP A 19 -31.82 -27.22 -21.21
C ASP A 19 -31.92 -26.02 -22.17
N ASN A 20 -31.28 -24.93 -21.76
CA ASN A 20 -30.65 -23.99 -22.69
C ASN A 20 -29.32 -23.54 -22.05
N PRO A 21 -28.16 -23.71 -22.73
CA PRO A 21 -26.88 -23.33 -22.16
C PRO A 21 -26.83 -21.80 -22.01
N VAL A 22 -26.80 -21.32 -20.77
CA VAL A 22 -26.57 -19.90 -20.49
C VAL A 22 -25.11 -19.58 -20.85
N VAL A 23 -24.91 -19.16 -22.10
CA VAL A 23 -23.68 -18.53 -22.56
C VAL A 23 -23.43 -17.33 -21.66
N VAL A 24 -22.40 -17.42 -20.80
CA VAL A 24 -21.92 -16.30 -19.99
C VAL A 24 -21.19 -15.34 -20.93
N THR A 25 -21.95 -14.43 -21.55
CA THR A 25 -21.43 -13.49 -22.54
C THR A 25 -20.45 -12.48 -21.93
N GLU A 26 -19.53 -11.99 -22.75
CA GLU A 26 -18.50 -10.97 -22.46
C GLU A 26 -19.06 -9.67 -21.82
N SER A 27 -20.38 -9.47 -21.91
CA SER A 27 -21.14 -8.38 -21.29
C SER A 27 -20.83 -8.17 -19.80
N ARG A 28 -20.68 -9.23 -19.00
CA ARG A 28 -20.43 -9.12 -17.54
C ARG A 28 -19.00 -8.71 -17.19
N ILE A 29 -18.02 -9.11 -18.01
CA ILE A 29 -16.60 -8.77 -17.83
C ILE A 29 -16.40 -7.27 -18.06
N THR A 30 -17.01 -6.77 -19.14
CA THR A 30 -17.00 -5.35 -19.51
C THR A 30 -17.63 -4.50 -18.40
N VAL A 31 -18.86 -4.82 -17.98
CA VAL A 31 -19.63 -4.03 -17.01
C VAL A 31 -18.96 -3.91 -15.64
N ALA A 32 -18.31 -4.95 -15.10
CA ALA A 32 -17.64 -4.86 -13.79
C ALA A 32 -16.40 -3.96 -13.81
N THR A 33 -15.67 -3.95 -14.93
CA THR A 33 -14.43 -3.16 -15.10
C THR A 33 -14.78 -1.70 -15.41
N GLU A 34 -15.78 -1.46 -16.26
CA GLU A 34 -16.39 -0.14 -16.48
C GLU A 34 -16.94 0.45 -15.17
N GLN A 35 -17.63 -0.33 -14.33
CA GLN A 35 -18.20 0.16 -13.07
C GLN A 35 -17.17 0.78 -12.12
N TRP A 36 -15.92 0.30 -12.12
CA TRP A 36 -14.83 0.91 -11.36
C TRP A 36 -14.20 2.11 -12.08
N ALA A 37 -13.99 2.03 -13.40
CA ALA A 37 -13.47 3.16 -14.18
C ALA A 37 -14.39 4.39 -14.07
N ASN A 38 -15.71 4.21 -14.11
CA ASN A 38 -16.70 5.29 -14.02
C ASN A 38 -16.77 5.99 -12.65
N ILE A 39 -16.36 5.33 -11.56
CA ILE A 39 -16.26 5.97 -10.22
C ILE A 39 -15.08 6.95 -10.17
N VAL A 40 -14.07 6.78 -11.04
CA VAL A 40 -12.80 7.51 -10.98
C VAL A 40 -12.65 8.57 -12.08
N THR A 41 -13.28 8.35 -13.23
CA THR A 41 -13.03 9.14 -14.45
C THR A 41 -13.75 10.48 -14.52
N ASP A 42 -14.74 10.74 -13.67
CA ASP A 42 -15.66 11.90 -13.79
C ASP A 42 -15.08 13.23 -13.25
N THR A 43 -13.84 13.50 -13.65
CA THR A 43 -13.11 14.75 -13.42
C THR A 43 -12.50 15.33 -14.70
N ALA A 44 -12.91 14.80 -15.86
CA ALA A 44 -12.52 15.24 -17.19
C ALA A 44 -13.73 15.70 -18.01
N THR A 45 -14.09 17.00 -17.94
CA THR A 45 -14.76 17.78 -19.01
C THR A 45 -14.95 19.24 -18.59
N ALA A 46 -14.12 20.15 -19.09
CA ALA A 46 -14.34 21.61 -18.96
C ALA A 46 -13.53 22.46 -19.97
N SER A 47 -13.62 22.14 -21.26
CA SER A 47 -13.13 22.94 -22.41
C SER A 47 -13.50 22.20 -23.70
N CYS A 48 -13.89 22.80 -24.83
CA CYS A 48 -14.08 24.20 -25.22
C CYS A 48 -15.04 24.22 -26.43
N SER A 49 -15.62 25.37 -26.79
CA SER A 49 -16.18 25.57 -28.14
C SER A 49 -15.79 26.94 -28.69
N HIS A 50 -14.84 26.94 -29.62
CA HIS A 50 -14.57 28.09 -30.49
C HIS A 50 -15.65 28.18 -31.57
N VAL A 51 -16.18 29.39 -31.79
CA VAL A 51 -16.86 29.76 -33.03
C VAL A 51 -16.29 31.12 -33.46
N GLN A 52 -15.84 31.21 -34.71
CA GLN A 52 -15.55 32.49 -35.37
C GLN A 52 -16.73 32.85 -36.27
N CYS A 53 -17.23 34.10 -36.22
CA CYS A 53 -17.26 34.99 -37.39
C CYS A 53 -17.81 36.39 -37.10
N SER A 54 -17.16 37.36 -37.75
CA SER A 54 -17.67 38.65 -38.29
C SER A 54 -18.47 39.63 -37.41
N ASP A 55 -18.04 40.90 -37.47
CA ASP A 55 -18.68 42.06 -36.88
C ASP A 55 -20.12 42.30 -37.35
N ASN A 56 -21.00 42.64 -36.40
CA ASN A 56 -21.89 43.80 -36.51
C ASN A 56 -22.43 44.21 -35.14
N THR A 57 -22.40 45.50 -34.85
CA THR A 57 -22.77 46.10 -33.56
C THR A 57 -24.28 46.36 -33.46
N ILE A 58 -24.97 45.60 -32.60
CA ILE A 58 -26.20 46.08 -31.92
C ILE A 58 -26.10 45.71 -30.43
N ASN A 59 -26.54 46.64 -29.59
CA ASN A 59 -26.31 46.67 -28.14
C ASN A 59 -27.55 46.17 -27.39
N GLU A 60 -27.59 44.90 -26.97
CA GLU A 60 -28.67 44.35 -26.14
C GLU A 60 -28.15 43.57 -24.92
N MET A 61 -28.95 43.59 -23.84
CA MET A 61 -28.58 43.08 -22.51
C MET A 61 -28.24 41.59 -22.49
N SER A 62 -27.18 41.23 -21.75
CA SER A 62 -26.73 39.85 -21.60
C SER A 62 -27.80 38.94 -20.97
N PRO A 63 -28.22 37.85 -21.64
CA PRO A 63 -29.12 36.89 -21.04
C PRO A 63 -28.37 36.05 -20.00
N THR A 64 -28.84 36.07 -18.75
CA THR A 64 -28.34 35.16 -17.71
C THR A 64 -28.64 33.72 -18.14
N ILE A 65 -27.60 32.92 -18.34
CA ILE A 65 -27.76 31.51 -18.74
C ILE A 65 -28.40 30.76 -17.56
N HIS A 66 -29.70 30.53 -17.65
CA HIS A 66 -30.42 29.66 -16.74
C HIS A 66 -29.95 28.22 -16.99
N LEU A 67 -29.08 27.68 -16.12
CA LEU A 67 -28.82 26.25 -16.12
C LEU A 67 -30.12 25.51 -15.81
N SER A 68 -30.31 24.33 -16.39
CA SER A 68 -31.47 23.54 -16.06
C SER A 68 -31.33 23.01 -14.63
N VAL A 69 -32.46 22.86 -13.91
CA VAL A 69 -32.48 22.33 -12.55
C VAL A 69 -31.80 20.94 -12.47
N LYS A 70 -31.87 20.18 -13.57
CA LYS A 70 -31.14 18.92 -13.77
C LYS A 70 -29.62 19.09 -13.74
N ASP A 71 -29.05 20.11 -14.39
CA ASP A 71 -27.59 20.34 -14.40
C ASP A 71 -27.06 20.70 -13.00
N GLU A 72 -27.86 21.37 -12.18
CA GLU A 72 -27.51 21.68 -10.78
C GLU A 72 -27.62 20.43 -9.87
N LEU A 73 -28.65 19.61 -10.07
CA LEU A 73 -28.82 18.34 -9.36
C LEU A 73 -27.72 17.33 -9.72
N ASP A 74 -27.39 17.18 -11.00
CA ASP A 74 -26.30 16.31 -11.46
C ASP A 74 -24.96 16.75 -10.84
N LYS A 75 -24.66 18.06 -10.83
CA LYS A 75 -23.49 18.62 -10.13
C LYS A 75 -23.50 18.34 -8.63
N MET A 76 -24.63 18.53 -7.95
CA MET A 76 -24.76 18.28 -6.51
C MET A 76 -24.51 16.80 -6.18
N VAL A 77 -25.10 15.88 -6.95
CA VAL A 77 -24.89 14.43 -6.80
C VAL A 77 -23.42 14.06 -7.03
N ILE A 78 -22.78 14.63 -8.06
CA ILE A 78 -21.35 14.45 -8.34
C ILE A 78 -20.48 14.93 -7.16
N GLU A 79 -20.72 16.12 -6.61
CA GLU A 79 -19.95 16.62 -5.45
C GLU A 79 -20.19 15.81 -4.17
N MET A 80 -21.43 15.37 -3.90
CA MET A 80 -21.74 14.48 -2.77
C MET A 80 -21.02 13.13 -2.89
N MET A 81 -20.91 12.58 -4.10
CA MET A 81 -20.18 11.34 -4.39
C MET A 81 -18.65 11.52 -4.29
N LYS A 82 -18.10 12.63 -4.82
CA LYS A 82 -16.64 12.94 -4.77
C LYS A 82 -16.07 12.97 -3.36
N GLY A 83 -16.85 13.43 -2.38
CA GLY A 83 -16.42 13.47 -0.98
C GLY A 83 -16.50 12.14 -0.23
N GLY A 84 -16.99 11.05 -0.87
CA GLY A 84 -17.17 9.75 -0.22
C GLY A 84 -18.26 9.73 0.87
N TYR A 85 -19.04 10.79 1.02
CA TYR A 85 -20.03 10.97 2.08
C TYR A 85 -21.26 10.07 1.94
N ILE A 86 -21.49 9.50 0.75
CA ILE A 86 -22.68 8.72 0.42
C ILE A 86 -22.32 7.49 -0.41
N SER A 87 -23.01 6.36 -0.15
CA SER A 87 -22.87 5.15 -0.96
C SER A 87 -23.78 5.21 -2.18
N ILE A 88 -23.41 4.52 -3.28
CA ILE A 88 -24.22 4.46 -4.52
C ILE A 88 -25.70 4.14 -4.20
N LYS A 89 -25.97 3.15 -3.33
CA LYS A 89 -27.35 2.80 -2.93
C LYS A 89 -28.10 3.94 -2.23
N LYS A 90 -27.44 4.71 -1.36
CA LYS A 90 -28.06 5.88 -0.71
C LYS A 90 -28.25 7.03 -1.71
N ALA A 91 -27.34 7.18 -2.66
CA ALA A 91 -27.40 8.24 -3.65
C ALA A 91 -28.45 7.94 -4.74
N ASP A 92 -28.62 6.66 -5.13
CA ASP A 92 -29.75 6.16 -5.94
C ASP A 92 -31.08 6.45 -5.22
N GLN A 93 -31.18 6.19 -3.91
CA GLN A 93 -32.37 6.52 -3.10
C GLN A 93 -32.67 8.04 -3.05
N ILE A 94 -31.64 8.88 -3.02
CA ILE A 94 -31.81 10.34 -3.10
C ILE A 94 -32.30 10.77 -4.49
N LEU A 95 -31.77 10.18 -5.57
CA LEU A 95 -32.30 10.42 -6.92
C LEU A 95 -33.77 10.03 -7.03
N ASP A 96 -34.19 8.88 -6.49
CA ASP A 96 -35.60 8.48 -6.52
C ASP A 96 -36.53 9.46 -5.77
N ILE A 97 -36.06 10.09 -4.69
CA ILE A 97 -36.79 11.17 -4.01
C ILE A 97 -36.93 12.39 -4.93
N PHE A 98 -35.85 12.81 -5.61
CA PHE A 98 -35.91 13.94 -6.55
C PHE A 98 -36.76 13.62 -7.80
N ARG A 99 -36.78 12.36 -8.27
CA ARG A 99 -37.59 11.90 -9.40
C ARG A 99 -39.09 12.02 -9.18
N ALA A 100 -39.56 12.07 -7.94
CA ALA A 100 -40.95 12.40 -7.62
C ALA A 100 -41.36 13.83 -8.03
N ARG A 101 -40.38 14.73 -8.21
CA ARG A 101 -40.58 16.12 -8.66
C ARG A 101 -39.99 16.42 -10.03
N TYR A 102 -38.99 15.65 -10.45
CA TYR A 102 -38.24 15.78 -11.71
C TYR A 102 -38.10 14.40 -12.39
N PRO A 103 -39.17 13.88 -13.03
CA PRO A 103 -39.18 12.51 -13.60
C PRO A 103 -38.10 12.24 -14.66
N GLU A 104 -37.54 13.30 -15.26
CA GLU A 104 -36.45 13.30 -16.24
C GLU A 104 -35.05 13.04 -15.67
N LEU A 105 -34.93 12.92 -14.35
CA LEU A 105 -33.70 12.51 -13.66
C LEU A 105 -33.46 10.99 -13.81
N PRO A 106 -32.19 10.55 -13.93
CA PRO A 106 -31.89 9.13 -14.09
C PRO A 106 -32.23 8.30 -12.84
N THR A 107 -32.63 7.04 -13.06
CA THR A 107 -32.96 6.05 -12.00
C THR A 107 -31.75 5.59 -11.16
N SER A 108 -30.52 5.90 -11.58
CA SER A 108 -29.32 5.59 -10.82
C SER A 108 -28.25 6.64 -11.02
N VAL A 109 -27.47 6.87 -9.97
CA VAL A 109 -26.30 7.75 -9.97
C VAL A 109 -25.25 7.28 -10.97
N ARG A 110 -25.22 5.98 -11.33
CA ARG A 110 -24.36 5.47 -12.43
C ARG A 110 -24.70 6.06 -13.80
N SER A 111 -25.92 6.58 -13.97
CA SER A 111 -26.36 7.23 -15.21
C SER A 111 -26.15 8.75 -15.17
N VAL A 112 -26.03 9.34 -13.97
CA VAL A 112 -25.59 10.73 -13.73
C VAL A 112 -24.08 10.84 -13.90
N LEU A 113 -23.32 9.92 -13.29
CA LEU A 113 -21.88 9.71 -13.46
C LEU A 113 -21.61 9.11 -14.84
N ARG A 114 -21.79 9.92 -15.89
CA ARG A 114 -21.78 9.51 -17.30
C ARG A 114 -20.64 8.54 -17.59
N ARG A 115 -20.92 7.45 -18.30
CA ARG A 115 -19.88 6.54 -18.82
C ARG A 115 -18.78 7.37 -19.47
N CYS A 116 -17.53 7.15 -19.06
CA CYS A 116 -16.38 7.78 -19.67
C CYS A 116 -16.11 7.12 -21.04
N ASN A 117 -16.93 7.45 -22.02
CA ASN A 117 -16.93 6.89 -23.39
C ASN A 117 -15.64 7.19 -24.19
N ASN A 118 -14.63 7.79 -23.57
CA ASN A 118 -13.43 8.33 -24.21
C ASN A 118 -12.14 7.56 -23.86
N VAL A 119 -12.22 6.49 -23.06
CA VAL A 119 -11.07 5.62 -22.76
C VAL A 119 -11.22 4.31 -23.52
N GLU A 120 -10.44 4.14 -24.58
CA GLU A 120 -10.42 2.89 -25.36
C GLU A 120 -9.78 1.75 -24.53
N PRO A 121 -10.42 0.57 -24.44
CA PRO A 121 -9.86 -0.58 -23.75
C PRO A 121 -8.70 -1.19 -24.53
N LYS A 122 -7.56 -1.41 -23.87
CA LYS A 122 -6.49 -2.27 -24.39
C LYS A 122 -6.82 -3.72 -24.02
N ILE A 123 -7.12 -4.53 -25.02
CA ILE A 123 -7.26 -5.99 -24.85
C ILE A 123 -5.86 -6.60 -24.67
N LEU A 124 -5.70 -7.43 -23.64
CA LEU A 124 -4.51 -8.22 -23.34
C LEU A 124 -4.89 -9.70 -23.33
N ASP A 125 -3.92 -10.61 -23.54
CA ASP A 125 -4.14 -12.07 -23.61
C ASP A 125 -4.92 -12.66 -22.42
N SER A 126 -4.87 -12.00 -21.26
CA SER A 126 -5.44 -12.46 -19.99
C SER A 126 -6.64 -11.64 -19.50
N GLY A 127 -6.98 -10.52 -20.13
CA GLY A 127 -8.02 -9.60 -19.67
C GLY A 127 -8.00 -8.23 -20.36
N THR A 128 -8.70 -7.25 -19.79
CA THR A 128 -8.84 -5.90 -20.36
C THR A 128 -8.17 -4.87 -19.48
N TYR A 129 -7.39 -3.95 -20.07
CA TYR A 129 -6.75 -2.83 -19.39
C TYR A 129 -7.32 -1.49 -19.88
N TYR A 130 -7.68 -0.63 -18.93
CA TYR A 130 -8.11 0.75 -19.15
C TYR A 130 -7.04 1.70 -18.63
N HIS A 131 -6.57 2.62 -19.46
CA HIS A 131 -5.58 3.61 -19.07
C HIS A 131 -6.23 4.99 -18.90
N LEU A 132 -6.17 5.56 -17.69
CA LEU A 132 -6.84 6.82 -17.35
C LEU A 132 -5.91 8.04 -17.49
N GLY A 133 -4.60 7.80 -17.62
CA GLY A 133 -3.57 8.82 -17.79
C GLY A 133 -2.98 9.31 -16.46
N LEU A 134 -1.66 9.20 -16.35
CA LEU A 134 -0.87 9.82 -15.29
C LEU A 134 -0.73 11.32 -15.57
N LYS A 135 -0.35 11.71 -16.79
CA LYS A 135 -0.07 13.10 -17.17
C LYS A 135 -1.30 14.00 -17.02
N SER A 136 -2.47 13.50 -17.42
CA SER A 136 -3.78 14.16 -17.24
C SER A 136 -4.10 14.40 -15.76
N SER A 137 -3.87 13.38 -14.91
CA SER A 137 -4.10 13.45 -13.47
C SER A 137 -3.14 14.43 -12.78
N LEU A 138 -1.84 14.40 -13.12
CA LEU A 138 -0.85 15.34 -12.59
C LEU A 138 -1.16 16.79 -12.99
N LEU A 139 -1.51 17.05 -14.26
CA LEU A 139 -1.92 18.38 -14.75
C LEU A 139 -3.15 18.92 -14.00
N ARG A 140 -4.17 18.07 -13.80
CA ARG A 140 -5.40 18.42 -13.08
C ARG A 140 -5.13 18.79 -11.62
N ILE A 141 -4.37 17.96 -10.90
CA ILE A 141 -4.08 18.18 -9.47
C ILE A 141 -3.17 19.41 -9.29
N SER A 142 -2.05 19.47 -10.02
CA SER A 142 -1.11 20.61 -9.94
C SER A 142 -1.77 21.92 -10.36
N GLY A 143 -2.60 21.93 -11.41
CA GLY A 143 -3.32 23.11 -11.88
C GLY A 143 -4.33 23.70 -10.89
N HIS A 144 -4.82 22.88 -9.94
CA HIS A 144 -5.61 23.34 -8.80
C HIS A 144 -4.72 23.90 -7.68
N TRP A 145 -3.61 23.23 -7.34
CA TRP A 145 -2.67 23.69 -6.31
C TRP A 145 -1.95 24.99 -6.68
N LEU A 146 -1.60 25.17 -7.96
CA LEU A 146 -0.97 26.39 -8.49
C LEU A 146 -1.84 27.65 -8.37
N ARG A 147 -3.14 27.51 -8.06
CA ARG A 147 -4.03 28.64 -7.68
C ARG A 147 -3.76 29.16 -6.27
N ARG A 148 -3.08 28.39 -5.42
CA ARG A 148 -2.91 28.64 -3.98
C ARG A 148 -1.45 28.78 -3.57
N ILE A 149 -0.55 27.97 -4.16
CA ILE A 149 0.89 27.95 -3.86
C ILE A 149 1.72 27.88 -5.13
N ARG A 150 2.96 28.37 -5.09
CA ARG A 150 3.97 28.16 -6.15
C ARG A 150 4.91 27.03 -5.76
N PHE A 151 5.25 26.21 -6.75
CA PHE A 151 6.18 25.08 -6.66
C PHE A 151 6.68 24.72 -8.06
N ASN A 152 7.74 23.92 -8.16
CA ASN A 152 8.39 23.56 -9.42
C ASN A 152 8.71 22.07 -9.56
N GLU A 153 8.40 21.25 -8.55
CA GLU A 153 8.64 19.80 -8.53
C GLU A 153 7.39 19.08 -8.02
N LEU A 154 7.09 17.93 -8.61
CA LEU A 154 6.11 16.96 -8.11
C LEU A 154 6.81 15.65 -7.76
N GLN A 155 6.60 15.14 -6.55
CA GLN A 155 7.08 13.81 -6.15
C GLN A 155 5.94 12.81 -6.17
N LEU A 156 6.06 11.81 -7.04
CA LEU A 156 5.06 10.81 -7.37
C LEU A 156 5.40 9.48 -6.72
N GLN A 157 4.39 8.84 -6.15
CA GLN A 157 4.36 7.43 -5.78
C GLN A 157 3.39 6.69 -6.71
N LEU A 158 3.73 5.47 -7.07
CA LEU A 158 2.83 4.52 -7.74
C LEU A 158 2.60 3.33 -6.82
N ASN A 159 1.43 2.70 -6.90
CA ASN A 159 1.13 1.42 -6.26
C ASN A 159 0.60 0.42 -7.29
N TYR A 160 1.02 -0.85 -7.16
CA TYR A 160 0.44 -2.00 -7.83
C TYR A 160 -0.02 -3.01 -6.78
N ASP A 161 -1.32 -3.31 -6.75
CA ASP A 161 -1.94 -4.34 -5.90
C ASP A 161 -2.96 -5.15 -6.70
N GLY A 162 -3.28 -6.35 -6.22
CA GLY A 162 -4.26 -7.26 -6.83
C GLY A 162 -5.42 -7.55 -5.89
N LEU A 163 -6.63 -7.13 -6.26
CA LEU A 163 -7.85 -7.39 -5.48
C LEU A 163 -8.80 -8.36 -6.19
N SER A 164 -9.39 -9.28 -5.43
CA SER A 164 -10.53 -10.08 -5.89
C SER A 164 -11.81 -9.25 -5.78
N LEU A 165 -12.57 -9.13 -6.88
CA LEU A 165 -13.83 -8.38 -6.91
C LEU A 165 -14.95 -9.07 -6.13
N PHE A 166 -15.04 -10.39 -6.26
CA PHE A 166 -16.12 -11.18 -5.71
C PHE A 166 -15.58 -12.45 -5.06
N LYS A 167 -16.04 -12.76 -3.85
CA LYS A 167 -15.65 -13.98 -3.12
C LYS A 167 -16.04 -15.30 -3.82
N SER A 168 -16.89 -15.21 -4.85
CA SER A 168 -17.45 -16.34 -5.61
C SER A 168 -17.05 -16.31 -7.09
N SER A 169 -16.07 -15.49 -7.49
CA SER A 169 -15.54 -15.45 -8.85
C SER A 169 -14.02 -15.34 -8.81
N ASN A 170 -13.34 -15.88 -9.83
CA ASN A 170 -11.90 -15.72 -10.00
C ASN A 170 -11.52 -14.30 -10.45
N GLN A 171 -12.51 -13.46 -10.82
CA GLN A 171 -12.31 -12.12 -11.34
C GLN A 171 -11.48 -11.23 -10.39
N GLN A 172 -10.35 -10.78 -10.91
CA GLN A 172 -9.35 -9.93 -10.26
C GLN A 172 -9.31 -8.57 -10.95
N LEU A 173 -9.14 -7.52 -10.14
CA LEU A 173 -8.67 -6.22 -10.62
C LEU A 173 -7.23 -6.00 -10.19
N TRP A 174 -6.46 -5.37 -11.08
CA TRP A 174 -5.11 -4.89 -10.83
C TRP A 174 -5.08 -3.39 -11.17
N PRO A 175 -5.46 -2.52 -10.22
CA PRO A 175 -5.29 -1.09 -10.38
C PRO A 175 -3.80 -0.72 -10.34
N ILE A 176 -3.44 0.26 -11.15
CA ILE A 176 -2.24 1.05 -10.96
C ILE A 176 -2.68 2.37 -10.33
N LEU A 177 -2.29 2.59 -9.08
CA LEU A 177 -2.64 3.77 -8.32
C LEU A 177 -1.49 4.78 -8.34
N GLY A 178 -1.81 6.06 -8.23
CA GLY A 178 -0.85 7.16 -8.16
C GLY A 178 -1.16 8.10 -7.00
N ARG A 179 -0.12 8.70 -6.44
CA ARG A 179 -0.24 9.74 -5.41
C ARG A 179 0.91 10.73 -5.50
N ILE A 180 0.62 12.02 -5.37
CA ILE A 180 1.64 13.04 -5.19
C ILE A 180 1.87 13.24 -3.69
N VAL A 181 3.13 13.29 -3.26
CA VAL A 181 3.50 13.48 -1.84
C VAL A 181 4.26 14.77 -1.54
N ALA A 182 4.84 15.41 -2.56
CA ALA A 182 5.39 16.76 -2.46
C ALA A 182 5.01 17.58 -3.71
N PRO A 183 4.76 18.90 -3.58
CA PRO A 183 4.91 19.73 -2.38
C PRO A 183 3.72 19.64 -1.42
N LEU A 184 2.60 19.11 -1.90
CA LEU A 184 1.41 18.79 -1.14
C LEU A 184 1.09 17.32 -1.32
N VAL A 185 0.37 16.77 -0.36
CA VAL A 185 -0.09 15.39 -0.39
C VAL A 185 -1.45 15.32 -1.08
N SER A 186 -1.56 14.53 -2.15
CA SER A 186 -2.82 14.31 -2.84
C SER A 186 -3.63 13.18 -2.21
N SER A 187 -4.93 13.14 -2.52
CA SER A 187 -5.67 11.88 -2.51
C SER A 187 -5.02 10.88 -3.48
N VAL A 188 -5.19 9.59 -3.24
CA VAL A 188 -4.85 8.56 -4.24
C VAL A 188 -5.77 8.76 -5.45
N PHE A 189 -5.22 8.56 -6.65
CA PHE A 189 -5.95 8.56 -7.92
C PHE A 189 -5.56 7.30 -8.71
N VAL A 190 -6.42 6.86 -9.62
CA VAL A 190 -6.12 5.68 -10.46
C VAL A 190 -5.51 6.14 -11.78
N VAL A 191 -4.44 5.47 -12.19
CA VAL A 191 -3.68 5.72 -13.42
C VAL A 191 -4.08 4.73 -14.52
N GLY A 192 -4.40 3.49 -14.13
CA GLY A 192 -5.00 2.49 -14.99
C GLY A 192 -5.62 1.35 -14.19
N ILE A 193 -6.48 0.56 -14.82
CA ILE A 193 -7.14 -0.60 -14.21
C ILE A 193 -7.12 -1.75 -15.19
N TYR A 194 -6.52 -2.87 -14.79
CA TYR A 194 -6.72 -4.15 -15.47
C TYR A 194 -7.83 -4.95 -14.78
N GLY A 195 -8.62 -5.69 -15.56
CA GLY A 195 -9.58 -6.68 -15.08
C GLY A 195 -9.54 -7.97 -15.90
N GLY A 196 -9.54 -9.11 -15.23
CA GLY A 196 -9.53 -10.45 -15.86
C GLY A 196 -9.87 -11.55 -14.87
N GLU A 197 -10.05 -12.80 -15.34
CA GLU A 197 -10.23 -13.97 -14.45
C GLU A 197 -8.92 -14.43 -13.79
N VAL A 198 -7.79 -13.98 -14.33
CA VAL A 198 -6.45 -14.18 -13.78
C VAL A 198 -5.76 -12.82 -13.67
N LYS A 199 -4.64 -12.77 -12.94
CA LYS A 199 -3.73 -11.62 -12.99
C LYS A 199 -3.14 -11.45 -14.41
N PRO A 200 -2.61 -10.26 -14.76
CA PRO A 200 -1.93 -10.07 -16.03
C PRO A 200 -0.86 -11.14 -16.28
N SER A 201 -0.92 -11.75 -17.46
CA SER A 201 0.10 -12.66 -17.99
C SER A 201 1.45 -11.98 -18.10
N ASP A 202 1.44 -10.73 -18.58
CA ASP A 202 2.60 -9.86 -18.69
C ASP A 202 2.30 -8.48 -18.06
N PHE A 203 3.19 -8.01 -17.17
CA PHE A 203 3.06 -6.73 -16.47
C PHE A 203 3.69 -5.56 -17.23
N ASN A 204 4.59 -5.82 -18.18
CA ASN A 204 5.10 -4.82 -19.11
C ASN A 204 3.99 -4.37 -20.07
N ASP A 205 3.20 -5.30 -20.61
CA ASP A 205 2.10 -5.00 -21.53
C ASP A 205 0.98 -4.20 -20.87
N MET A 206 0.63 -4.52 -19.63
CA MET A 206 -0.29 -3.72 -18.81
C MET A 206 0.30 -2.32 -18.52
N SER A 207 1.59 -2.23 -18.25
CA SER A 207 2.25 -0.97 -17.88
C SER A 207 2.72 -0.14 -19.08
N ALA A 208 2.60 -0.61 -20.32
CA ALA A 208 3.27 -0.04 -21.49
C ALA A 208 3.01 1.47 -21.66
N THR A 209 1.73 1.89 -21.66
CA THR A 209 1.34 3.31 -21.80
C THR A 209 1.87 4.16 -20.65
N LEU A 210 1.81 3.64 -19.43
CA LEU A 210 2.33 4.30 -18.23
C LEU A 210 3.85 4.48 -18.28
N ILE A 211 4.60 3.49 -18.76
CA ILE A 211 6.05 3.61 -18.90
C ILE A 211 6.42 4.68 -19.93
N THR A 212 5.67 4.80 -21.02
CA THR A 212 5.82 5.90 -21.99
C THR A 212 5.54 7.26 -21.36
N GLU A 213 4.43 7.41 -20.61
CA GLU A 213 4.13 8.64 -19.87
C GLU A 213 5.24 8.97 -18.86
N LEU A 214 5.67 8.00 -18.04
CA LEU A 214 6.74 8.18 -17.06
C LEU A 214 8.06 8.58 -17.71
N GLN A 215 8.41 8.00 -18.85
CA GLN A 215 9.65 8.36 -19.55
C GLN A 215 9.63 9.83 -19.97
N GLU A 216 8.51 10.34 -20.51
CA GLU A 216 8.35 11.77 -20.82
C GLU A 216 8.38 12.62 -19.55
N LEU A 217 7.58 12.28 -18.54
CA LEU A 217 7.43 13.05 -17.30
C LEU A 217 8.73 13.16 -16.50
N LEU A 218 9.55 12.09 -16.44
CA LEU A 218 10.79 12.05 -15.68
C LEU A 218 11.99 12.68 -16.42
N THR A 219 11.93 12.80 -17.75
CA THR A 219 13.02 13.39 -18.55
C THR A 219 12.74 14.81 -19.02
N VAL A 220 11.50 15.10 -19.40
CA VAL A 220 11.06 16.41 -19.91
C VAL A 220 10.35 17.21 -18.82
N GLY A 221 9.49 16.59 -18.01
CA GLY A 221 8.63 17.28 -17.03
C GLY A 221 7.23 17.62 -17.58
N ILE A 222 6.57 18.58 -16.95
CA ILE A 222 5.22 19.06 -17.33
C ILE A 222 5.23 20.57 -17.54
N ASN A 223 4.81 21.02 -18.72
CA ASN A 223 4.48 22.43 -18.96
C ASN A 223 3.03 22.71 -18.53
N VAL A 224 2.83 23.76 -17.72
CA VAL A 224 1.51 24.23 -17.29
C VAL A 224 1.27 25.62 -17.87
N ASP A 225 0.84 25.65 -19.12
CA ASP A 225 0.75 26.87 -19.96
C ASP A 225 0.03 28.02 -19.28
N LYS A 226 -1.09 27.73 -18.59
CA LYS A 226 -1.90 28.72 -17.85
C LYS A 226 -1.12 29.54 -16.81
N TYR A 227 -0.02 29.01 -16.28
CA TYR A 227 0.82 29.71 -15.29
C TYR A 227 2.24 29.99 -15.81
N HIS A 228 2.50 29.73 -17.10
CA HIS A 228 3.80 29.79 -17.77
C HIS A 228 4.91 29.12 -16.94
N LEU A 229 4.60 27.93 -16.42
CA LEU A 229 5.42 27.26 -15.42
C LEU A 229 5.77 25.85 -15.86
N HIS A 230 7.04 25.50 -15.68
CA HIS A 230 7.55 24.16 -15.87
C HIS A 230 7.63 23.44 -14.52
N LEU A 231 7.14 22.20 -14.46
CA LEU A 231 7.19 21.32 -13.29
C LEU A 231 8.06 20.10 -13.59
N THR A 232 9.10 19.87 -12.80
CA THR A 232 9.82 18.59 -12.82
C THR A 232 8.97 17.51 -12.13
N VAL A 233 9.13 16.25 -12.55
CA VAL A 233 8.48 15.10 -11.90
C VAL A 233 9.56 14.14 -11.45
N LYS A 234 9.42 13.61 -10.23
CA LYS A 234 10.24 12.50 -9.71
C LYS A 234 9.35 11.36 -9.27
N LEU A 235 9.63 10.16 -9.76
CA LEU A 235 9.04 8.94 -9.21
C LEU A 235 9.90 8.52 -8.01
N VAL A 236 9.36 8.68 -6.80
CA VAL A 236 10.09 8.39 -5.54
C VAL A 236 9.87 6.95 -5.07
N ALA A 237 8.73 6.34 -5.40
CA ALA A 237 8.44 4.94 -5.05
C ALA A 237 7.45 4.27 -6.02
N VAL A 238 7.65 2.97 -6.20
CA VAL A 238 6.71 2.01 -6.79
C VAL A 238 6.42 0.96 -5.71
N ILE A 239 5.30 1.16 -5.01
CA ILE A 239 4.84 0.38 -3.87
C ILE A 239 4.19 -0.91 -4.38
N CYS A 240 4.69 -2.04 -3.90
CA CYS A 240 4.14 -3.34 -4.24
C CYS A 240 4.28 -4.30 -3.05
N ASP A 241 3.29 -5.16 -2.84
CA ASP A 241 3.47 -6.39 -2.08
C ASP A 241 4.53 -7.31 -2.77
N ALA A 242 5.03 -8.33 -2.07
CA ALA A 242 6.12 -9.14 -2.63
C ALA A 242 5.72 -9.91 -3.92
N PRO A 243 4.55 -10.57 -4.02
CA PRO A 243 3.98 -11.08 -5.28
C PRO A 243 3.89 -10.08 -6.44
N ALA A 244 3.36 -8.88 -6.23
CA ALA A 244 3.20 -7.85 -7.24
C ALA A 244 4.57 -7.32 -7.67
N ARG A 245 5.46 -7.01 -6.72
CA ARG A 245 6.83 -6.55 -6.97
C ARG A 245 7.61 -7.54 -7.82
N SER A 246 7.44 -8.83 -7.52
CA SER A 246 8.07 -9.93 -8.24
C SER A 246 7.66 -9.97 -9.71
N ASN A 247 6.40 -9.62 -10.04
CA ASN A 247 5.94 -9.51 -11.43
C ASN A 247 6.39 -8.19 -12.08
N VAL A 248 6.18 -7.04 -11.41
CA VAL A 248 6.56 -5.71 -11.93
C VAL A 248 8.06 -5.61 -12.23
N LYS A 249 8.93 -6.14 -11.35
CA LYS A 249 10.39 -6.15 -11.53
C LYS A 249 10.93 -7.33 -12.35
N TYR A 250 10.09 -8.29 -12.74
CA TYR A 250 10.50 -9.54 -13.40
C TYR A 250 11.62 -10.28 -12.63
N ILE A 251 11.44 -10.46 -11.33
CA ILE A 251 12.37 -11.16 -10.43
C ILE A 251 11.72 -12.39 -9.79
N VAL A 252 12.52 -13.33 -9.28
CA VAL A 252 12.06 -14.49 -8.53
C VAL A 252 11.20 -14.07 -7.32
N GLY A 253 10.17 -14.87 -7.01
CA GLY A 253 9.25 -14.57 -5.91
C GLY A 253 9.84 -14.84 -4.53
N HIS A 254 9.19 -14.31 -3.49
CA HIS A 254 9.63 -14.40 -2.08
C HIS A 254 9.88 -15.83 -1.54
N ASN A 255 9.33 -16.86 -2.19
CA ASN A 255 9.53 -18.28 -1.84
C ASN A 255 10.60 -19.00 -2.72
N GLY A 256 11.26 -18.29 -3.63
CA GLY A 256 12.32 -18.85 -4.47
C GLY A 256 13.71 -18.75 -3.84
N ILE A 257 14.68 -19.48 -4.40
CA ILE A 257 16.05 -19.59 -3.89
C ILE A 257 16.72 -18.20 -3.89
N ALA A 258 16.80 -17.51 -5.03
CA ALA A 258 17.25 -16.12 -5.09
C ALA A 258 16.09 -15.12 -4.85
N GLY A 259 15.27 -15.39 -3.82
CA GLY A 259 13.99 -14.70 -3.59
C GLY A 259 14.06 -13.38 -2.81
N CYS A 260 15.16 -13.08 -2.11
CA CYS A 260 15.34 -11.75 -1.49
C CYS A 260 15.43 -10.68 -2.58
N ASP A 261 14.85 -9.50 -2.38
CA ASP A 261 14.87 -8.38 -3.34
C ASP A 261 16.08 -7.44 -3.13
N LYS A 262 16.55 -7.32 -1.87
CA LYS A 262 17.54 -6.32 -1.46
C LYS A 262 18.98 -6.85 -1.37
N CYS A 263 19.21 -8.15 -1.20
CA CYS A 263 20.56 -8.75 -1.19
C CYS A 263 20.62 -10.11 -1.91
N GLN A 264 21.83 -10.55 -2.26
CA GLN A 264 22.10 -11.71 -3.11
C GLN A 264 22.06 -13.07 -2.37
N VAL A 265 21.56 -13.12 -1.13
CA VAL A 265 21.43 -14.35 -0.35
C VAL A 265 20.71 -15.46 -1.14
N LEU A 266 21.18 -16.70 -0.98
CA LEU A 266 20.48 -17.89 -1.46
C LEU A 266 19.67 -18.51 -0.31
N GLY A 267 18.36 -18.64 -0.54
CA GLY A 267 17.44 -19.30 0.36
C GLY A 267 17.53 -20.82 0.28
N THR A 268 17.40 -21.47 1.43
CA THR A 268 17.36 -22.92 1.59
C THR A 268 15.98 -23.35 2.06
N ARG A 269 15.52 -24.54 1.63
CA ARG A 269 14.20 -25.07 2.02
C ARG A 269 14.28 -25.84 3.34
N MET A 270 13.66 -25.32 4.39
CA MET A 270 13.65 -25.92 5.75
C MET A 270 12.21 -26.03 6.26
N GLY A 271 11.84 -27.16 6.86
CA GLY A 271 10.50 -27.38 7.43
C GLY A 271 9.35 -27.10 6.45
N GLY A 272 9.54 -27.41 5.16
CA GLY A 272 8.60 -27.15 4.06
C GLY A 272 8.60 -25.72 3.49
N ARG A 273 9.30 -24.77 4.14
CA ARG A 273 9.30 -23.33 3.84
C ARG A 273 10.61 -22.89 3.19
N MET A 274 10.60 -21.79 2.44
CA MET A 274 11.83 -21.13 2.01
C MET A 274 12.36 -20.23 3.14
N THR A 275 13.64 -20.33 3.44
CA THR A 275 14.29 -19.61 4.54
C THR A 275 15.61 -19.01 4.08
N PHE A 276 15.93 -17.82 4.57
CA PHE A 276 17.12 -17.07 4.21
C PHE A 276 18.01 -16.92 5.44
N PRO A 277 19.24 -17.44 5.44
CA PRO A 277 20.10 -17.43 6.63
C PRO A 277 20.46 -16.00 7.06
N ASN A 278 20.53 -15.79 8.38
CA ASN A 278 21.18 -14.61 8.94
C ASN A 278 22.66 -14.60 8.55
N GLY A 279 23.21 -13.41 8.32
CA GLY A 279 24.60 -13.23 7.91
C GLY A 279 24.79 -11.93 7.11
N GLU A 280 26.03 -11.67 6.74
CA GLU A 280 26.40 -10.60 5.80
C GLU A 280 26.26 -11.13 4.37
N HIS A 281 25.58 -10.38 3.52
CA HIS A 281 25.24 -10.76 2.15
C HIS A 281 25.36 -9.55 1.24
N ASP A 282 25.92 -9.73 0.04
CA ASP A 282 26.09 -8.65 -0.93
C ASP A 282 24.74 -7.96 -1.23
N LEU A 283 24.67 -6.66 -0.98
CA LEU A 283 23.49 -5.86 -1.32
C LEU A 283 23.34 -5.74 -2.84
N ARG A 284 22.10 -5.67 -3.32
CA ARG A 284 21.84 -5.29 -4.71
C ARG A 284 21.87 -3.78 -4.83
N SER A 285 22.53 -3.31 -5.87
CA SER A 285 22.44 -1.95 -6.40
C SER A 285 21.74 -1.97 -7.77
N ASP A 286 21.27 -0.81 -8.22
CA ASP A 286 20.73 -0.62 -9.57
C ASP A 286 21.66 -1.17 -10.67
N VAL A 287 22.97 -0.95 -10.54
CA VAL A 287 23.99 -1.49 -11.45
C VAL A 287 23.97 -3.02 -11.46
N THR A 288 24.08 -3.67 -10.30
CA THR A 288 24.07 -5.15 -10.23
C THR A 288 22.76 -5.75 -10.73
N PHE A 289 21.64 -5.04 -10.55
CA PHE A 289 20.32 -5.44 -11.02
C PHE A 289 20.24 -5.37 -12.56
N ARG A 290 20.61 -4.23 -13.15
CA ARG A 290 20.56 -4.01 -14.61
C ARG A 290 21.56 -4.89 -15.35
N CYS A 291 22.76 -5.05 -14.79
CA CYS A 291 23.79 -5.99 -15.28
C CYS A 291 23.44 -7.46 -15.00
N ARG A 292 22.39 -7.75 -14.23
CA ARG A 292 21.93 -9.12 -13.89
C ARG A 292 23.02 -9.98 -13.27
N SER A 293 23.83 -9.40 -12.39
CA SER A 293 25.01 -10.04 -11.77
C SER A 293 24.68 -11.37 -11.10
N GLN A 294 23.47 -11.49 -10.53
CA GLN A 294 22.91 -12.75 -10.05
C GLN A 294 21.78 -13.21 -10.99
N SER A 295 22.12 -13.80 -12.13
CA SER A 295 21.17 -14.16 -13.20
C SER A 295 19.93 -14.93 -12.72
N ILE A 296 20.11 -15.88 -11.78
CA ILE A 296 19.01 -16.69 -11.20
C ILE A 296 17.98 -15.90 -10.39
N HIS A 297 18.25 -14.64 -10.05
CA HIS A 297 17.27 -13.73 -9.44
C HIS A 297 16.26 -13.18 -10.47
N HIS A 298 16.61 -13.13 -11.75
CA HIS A 298 15.82 -12.50 -12.80
C HIS A 298 14.98 -13.53 -13.57
N ARG A 299 13.72 -13.18 -13.81
CA ARG A 299 12.78 -13.92 -14.68
C ARG A 299 12.59 -13.27 -16.06
N GLY A 300 13.16 -12.08 -16.28
CA GLY A 300 13.06 -11.35 -17.55
C GLY A 300 13.67 -9.95 -17.49
N ARG A 301 13.02 -9.00 -18.18
CA ARG A 301 13.35 -7.57 -18.16
C ARG A 301 12.11 -6.77 -17.84
N SER A 302 12.20 -5.91 -16.82
CA SER A 302 11.12 -4.99 -16.47
C SER A 302 11.18 -3.74 -17.34
N SER A 303 10.03 -3.24 -17.78
CA SER A 303 9.93 -1.96 -18.48
C SER A 303 10.35 -0.78 -17.61
N PHE A 304 10.33 -0.93 -16.27
CA PHE A 304 10.90 0.07 -15.36
C PHE A 304 12.42 0.21 -15.51
N GLU A 305 13.13 -0.80 -16.05
CA GLU A 305 14.56 -0.67 -16.40
C GLU A 305 14.81 0.32 -17.55
N ASN A 306 13.77 0.78 -18.26
CA ASN A 306 13.93 1.82 -19.28
C ASN A 306 13.87 3.24 -18.68
N LEU A 307 13.33 3.38 -17.46
CA LEU A 307 13.19 4.66 -16.77
C LEU A 307 14.49 5.06 -16.05
N PRO A 308 14.72 6.37 -15.82
CA PRO A 308 15.85 6.90 -15.05
C PRO A 308 15.63 6.77 -13.53
N VAL A 309 15.29 5.56 -13.06
CA VAL A 309 15.06 5.24 -11.64
C VAL A 309 15.97 4.10 -11.18
N ASP A 310 16.34 4.14 -9.90
CA ASP A 310 17.12 3.08 -9.24
C ASP A 310 16.20 1.88 -8.94
N MET A 311 16.48 0.72 -9.54
CA MET A 311 15.66 -0.49 -9.45
C MET A 311 15.62 -1.12 -8.05
N ILE A 312 16.39 -0.63 -7.08
CA ILE A 312 16.42 -1.11 -5.69
C ILE A 312 15.82 -0.07 -4.73
N LYS A 313 16.13 1.22 -4.89
CA LYS A 313 15.60 2.32 -4.08
C LYS A 313 14.16 2.67 -4.43
N CYS A 314 13.83 2.74 -5.71
CA CYS A 314 12.49 3.08 -6.16
C CYS A 314 11.45 1.98 -5.87
N PHE A 315 11.87 0.81 -5.38
CA PHE A 315 10.99 -0.29 -5.00
C PHE A 315 11.11 -0.58 -3.49
N PRO A 316 10.44 0.20 -2.64
CA PRO A 316 10.53 0.06 -1.19
C PRO A 316 9.86 -1.22 -0.67
N CYS A 317 10.18 -1.57 0.57
CA CYS A 317 9.53 -2.68 1.27
C CYS A 317 8.30 -2.20 2.03
N GLU A 318 7.12 -2.66 1.60
CA GLU A 318 5.82 -2.25 2.14
C GLU A 318 5.55 -2.84 3.56
N PRO A 319 5.59 -2.05 4.67
CA PRO A 319 5.37 -2.49 6.06
C PRO A 319 4.07 -3.22 6.36
N MET A 320 2.95 -2.94 5.69
CA MET A 320 1.65 -3.57 5.95
C MET A 320 1.73 -5.08 5.73
N HIS A 321 2.26 -5.53 4.58
CA HIS A 321 2.47 -6.95 4.29
C HIS A 321 3.71 -7.51 4.97
N MET A 322 4.81 -6.74 5.04
CA MET A 322 6.09 -7.24 5.53
C MET A 322 6.15 -7.33 7.05
N ILE A 323 5.87 -6.23 7.75
CA ILE A 323 6.09 -6.09 9.20
C ILE A 323 4.80 -6.39 9.97
N TYR A 324 3.67 -5.80 9.59
CA TYR A 324 2.42 -5.91 10.35
C TYR A 324 1.74 -7.27 10.13
N LEU A 325 1.37 -7.59 8.89
CA LEU A 325 0.74 -8.89 8.56
C LEU A 325 1.77 -10.04 8.49
N GLY A 326 3.02 -9.75 8.14
CA GLY A 326 4.09 -10.73 8.06
C GLY A 326 4.70 -11.05 9.41
N VAL A 327 5.67 -10.24 9.85
CA VAL A 327 6.47 -10.51 11.06
C VAL A 327 5.61 -10.54 12.33
N THR A 328 4.77 -9.52 12.58
CA THR A 328 4.05 -9.38 13.85
C THR A 328 3.07 -10.54 14.07
N LYS A 329 2.25 -10.89 13.06
CA LYS A 329 1.39 -12.08 13.13
C LYS A 329 2.18 -13.38 13.29
N LYS A 330 3.32 -13.51 12.60
CA LYS A 330 4.15 -14.72 12.66
C LYS A 330 4.71 -14.92 14.06
N ILE A 331 5.25 -13.87 14.69
CA ILE A 331 5.74 -13.90 16.08
C ILE A 331 4.62 -14.32 17.05
N VAL A 332 3.46 -13.67 17.02
CA VAL A 332 2.33 -14.01 17.90
C VAL A 332 1.82 -15.44 17.65
N SER A 333 1.78 -15.89 16.39
CA SER A 333 1.40 -17.27 16.06
C SER A 333 2.41 -18.29 16.60
N LEU A 334 3.70 -17.95 16.60
CA LEU A 334 4.75 -18.77 17.18
C LEU A 334 4.65 -18.87 18.70
N TRP A 335 4.35 -17.77 19.39
CA TRP A 335 4.07 -17.81 20.83
C TRP A 335 2.94 -18.78 21.17
N LYS A 336 1.86 -18.80 20.38
CA LYS A 336 0.77 -19.78 20.55
C LYS A 336 1.22 -21.22 20.28
N GLU A 337 2.01 -21.46 19.24
CA GLU A 337 2.53 -22.79 18.92
C GLU A 337 3.45 -23.32 20.03
N LEU A 338 4.37 -22.49 20.51
CA LEU A 338 5.27 -22.81 21.61
C LEU A 338 4.50 -23.05 22.92
N ALA A 339 3.48 -22.22 23.20
CA ALA A 339 2.58 -22.39 24.35
C ALA A 339 1.73 -23.66 24.28
N LEU A 340 1.33 -24.13 23.09
CA LEU A 340 0.62 -25.40 22.90
C LEU A 340 1.55 -26.59 23.12
N LYS A 341 2.81 -26.49 22.65
CA LYS A 341 3.84 -27.53 22.79
C LYS A 341 4.58 -27.50 24.14
N ARG A 342 4.31 -26.50 25.00
CA ARG A 342 5.04 -26.21 26.25
C ARG A 342 6.56 -26.05 26.07
N LEU A 343 6.97 -25.39 24.99
CA LEU A 343 8.37 -25.16 24.62
C LEU A 343 8.84 -23.74 25.00
N ASN A 344 10.15 -23.56 25.15
CA ASN A 344 10.80 -22.26 25.41
C ASN A 344 10.19 -21.45 26.58
N ARG A 345 9.71 -22.15 27.62
CA ARG A 345 9.00 -21.59 28.79
C ARG A 345 7.71 -20.84 28.44
N MET A 346 7.09 -21.18 27.31
CA MET A 346 5.74 -20.73 26.94
C MET A 346 4.70 -21.77 27.36
N ASP A 347 3.55 -21.30 27.86
CA ASP A 347 2.38 -22.14 28.13
C ASP A 347 1.07 -21.33 27.93
N GLN A 348 -0.08 -22.00 28.02
CA GLN A 348 -1.38 -21.37 27.74
C GLN A 348 -1.79 -20.29 28.74
N SER A 349 -1.32 -20.35 30.00
CA SER A 349 -1.62 -19.32 31.01
C SER A 349 -0.94 -17.99 30.71
N ILE A 350 0.25 -18.01 30.09
CA ILE A 350 0.91 -16.81 29.56
C ILE A 350 0.05 -16.17 28.47
N ILE A 351 -0.48 -16.97 27.54
CA ILE A 351 -1.37 -16.47 26.47
C ILE A 351 -2.66 -15.90 27.05
N ALA A 352 -3.26 -16.56 28.05
CA ALA A 352 -4.43 -16.06 28.76
C ALA A 352 -4.15 -14.72 29.46
N SER A 353 -3.08 -14.63 30.25
CA SER A 353 -2.68 -13.42 30.97
C SER A 353 -2.42 -12.21 30.04
N ILE A 354 -1.92 -12.45 28.82
CA ILE A 354 -1.77 -11.39 27.80
C ILE A 354 -3.12 -11.00 27.20
N ASN A 355 -4.04 -11.96 26.98
CA ASN A 355 -5.39 -11.64 26.51
C ASN A 355 -6.16 -10.81 27.54
N ASP A 356 -6.11 -11.16 28.83
CA ASP A 356 -6.75 -10.39 29.91
C ASP A 356 -6.25 -8.93 29.91
N ALA A 357 -4.94 -8.73 29.73
CA ALA A 357 -4.35 -7.40 29.61
C ALA A 357 -4.79 -6.66 28.34
N LEU A 358 -4.91 -7.35 27.20
CA LEU A 358 -5.43 -6.77 25.96
C LEU A 358 -6.91 -6.37 26.07
N ASP A 359 -7.73 -7.16 26.76
CA ASP A 359 -9.15 -6.86 26.96
C ASP A 359 -9.36 -5.67 27.91
N LEU A 360 -8.47 -5.45 28.89
CA LEU A 360 -8.40 -4.20 29.63
C LEU A 360 -8.01 -3.01 28.72
N CYS A 361 -6.94 -3.13 27.93
CA CYS A 361 -6.53 -2.08 26.98
C CYS A 361 -7.63 -1.76 25.95
N ARG A 362 -8.40 -2.76 25.51
CA ARG A 362 -9.54 -2.64 24.58
C ARG A 362 -10.65 -1.74 25.15
N GLN A 363 -10.88 -1.74 26.45
CA GLN A 363 -11.85 -0.85 27.09
C GLN A 363 -11.41 0.62 27.02
N HIS A 364 -10.09 0.86 27.09
CA HIS A 364 -9.50 2.20 27.12
C HIS A 364 -8.92 2.70 25.77
N THR A 365 -9.03 1.92 24.69
CA THR A 365 -8.57 2.33 23.35
C THR A 365 -9.43 3.49 22.83
N THR A 366 -8.80 4.63 22.52
CA THR A 366 -9.43 5.85 21.99
C THR A 366 -9.93 5.69 20.55
N CYS A 367 -10.75 6.64 20.08
CA CYS A 367 -11.30 6.66 18.73
C CYS A 367 -10.26 6.94 17.62
N ASP A 368 -9.07 7.44 17.98
CA ASP A 368 -7.95 7.69 17.05
C ASP A 368 -7.44 6.39 16.40
N PHE A 369 -7.66 5.25 17.05
CA PHE A 369 -7.29 3.93 16.53
C PHE A 369 -8.46 3.29 15.77
N GLN A 370 -8.33 3.17 14.44
CA GLN A 370 -9.36 2.61 13.54
C GLN A 370 -9.92 1.25 13.98
N ARG A 371 -9.12 0.42 14.67
CA ARG A 371 -9.55 -0.85 15.26
C ARG A 371 -8.95 -1.04 16.64
N LYS A 372 -9.74 -1.58 17.56
CA LYS A 372 -9.26 -2.11 18.84
C LYS A 372 -8.56 -3.45 18.60
N CYS A 373 -7.46 -3.71 19.30
CA CYS A 373 -6.78 -4.99 19.24
C CYS A 373 -7.70 -6.11 19.76
N ARG A 374 -7.68 -7.26 19.09
CA ARG A 374 -8.33 -8.49 19.53
C ARG A 374 -7.38 -9.35 20.36
N SER A 375 -7.89 -10.45 20.91
CA SER A 375 -7.10 -11.46 21.60
C SER A 375 -6.01 -12.03 20.69
N LEU A 376 -4.90 -12.51 21.28
CA LEU A 376 -3.87 -13.27 20.56
C LEU A 376 -4.47 -14.54 19.92
N ASN A 377 -5.52 -15.11 20.53
CA ASN A 377 -6.21 -16.28 20.01
C ASN A 377 -6.75 -16.04 18.59
N GLU A 378 -7.15 -14.82 18.26
CA GLU A 378 -7.69 -14.41 16.96
C GLU A 378 -6.64 -13.87 15.97
N VAL A 379 -5.33 -14.00 16.25
CA VAL A 379 -4.26 -13.37 15.44
C VAL A 379 -4.32 -13.68 13.94
N SER A 380 -4.81 -14.86 13.53
CA SER A 380 -4.98 -15.22 12.12
C SER A 380 -5.84 -14.21 11.37
N VAL A 381 -6.92 -13.71 12.01
CA VAL A 381 -7.90 -12.78 11.44
C VAL A 381 -7.64 -11.31 11.78
N TRP A 382 -6.58 -10.97 12.54
CA TRP A 382 -6.15 -9.58 12.76
C TRP A 382 -5.94 -8.86 11.43
N LYS A 383 -6.30 -7.58 11.36
CA LYS A 383 -5.96 -6.67 10.25
C LYS A 383 -4.63 -5.96 10.54
N ALA A 384 -4.02 -5.38 9.51
CA ALA A 384 -2.73 -4.72 9.66
C ALA A 384 -2.76 -3.59 10.69
N THR A 385 -3.86 -2.84 10.79
CA THR A 385 -4.06 -1.79 11.80
C THR A 385 -4.02 -2.32 13.24
N GLU A 386 -4.54 -3.53 13.48
CA GLU A 386 -4.45 -4.18 14.81
C GLU A 386 -3.02 -4.65 15.08
N CYS A 387 -2.32 -5.15 14.05
CA CYS A 387 -0.93 -5.56 14.15
C CYS A 387 -0.01 -4.36 14.41
N ARG A 388 -0.25 -3.19 13.78
CA ARG A 388 0.43 -1.91 14.04
C ARG A 388 0.15 -1.39 15.46
N LEU A 389 -1.11 -1.39 15.89
CA LEU A 389 -1.49 -1.02 17.26
C LEU A 389 -0.80 -1.90 18.30
N PHE A 390 -0.77 -3.22 18.06
CA PHE A 390 -0.09 -4.18 18.92
C PHE A 390 1.43 -3.97 18.92
N LEU A 391 2.06 -3.83 17.74
CA LEU A 391 3.51 -3.71 17.63
C LEU A 391 4.05 -2.43 18.27
N LEU A 392 3.39 -1.29 18.04
CA LEU A 392 3.93 0.02 18.39
C LEU A 392 3.51 0.53 19.78
N TYR A 393 2.35 0.11 20.29
CA TYR A 393 1.76 0.70 21.50
C TYR A 393 1.41 -0.32 22.59
N LEU A 394 0.60 -1.35 22.27
CA LEU A 394 0.09 -2.25 23.31
C LEU A 394 1.12 -3.30 23.72
N GLY A 395 1.77 -3.95 22.75
CA GLY A 395 2.72 -5.05 22.94
C GLY A 395 3.84 -4.74 23.95
N PRO A 396 4.55 -3.59 23.86
CA PRO A 396 5.59 -3.23 24.81
C PRO A 396 5.13 -3.25 26.27
N VAL A 397 3.87 -2.89 26.53
CA VAL A 397 3.27 -2.82 27.88
C VAL A 397 2.65 -4.16 28.27
N VAL A 398 1.77 -4.74 27.45
CA VAL A 398 1.02 -5.96 27.84
C VAL A 398 1.93 -7.19 27.94
N LEU A 399 3.02 -7.26 27.19
CA LEU A 399 3.95 -8.40 27.21
C LEU A 399 4.98 -8.32 28.35
N GLN A 400 5.16 -7.12 28.95
CA GLN A 400 6.10 -6.92 30.05
C GLN A 400 5.75 -7.83 31.23
N ASN A 401 6.76 -8.52 31.76
CA ASN A 401 6.63 -9.49 32.86
C ASN A 401 5.68 -10.68 32.59
N ARG A 402 5.18 -10.87 31.35
CA ARG A 402 4.35 -12.02 30.95
C ARG A 402 5.06 -12.98 29.99
N LEU A 403 5.78 -12.45 28.99
CA LEU A 403 6.59 -13.29 28.10
C LEU A 403 7.94 -13.67 28.73
N PRO A 404 8.54 -14.82 28.33
CA PRO A 404 9.93 -15.13 28.59
C PRO A 404 10.85 -13.98 28.15
N LEU A 405 11.82 -13.61 29.00
CA LEU A 405 12.64 -12.41 28.83
C LEU A 405 13.35 -12.31 27.47
N SER A 406 13.80 -13.44 26.90
CA SER A 406 14.41 -13.49 25.57
C SER A 406 13.44 -13.09 24.46
N MET A 407 12.20 -13.60 24.49
CA MET A 407 11.15 -13.27 23.52
C MET A 407 10.65 -11.83 23.70
N TYR A 408 10.52 -11.37 24.95
CA TYR A 408 10.15 -9.98 25.22
C TYR A 408 11.20 -9.00 24.70
N ARG A 409 12.49 -9.20 25.02
CA ARG A 409 13.59 -8.39 24.49
C ARG A 409 13.64 -8.43 22.96
N ASN A 410 13.43 -9.60 22.36
CA ASN A 410 13.36 -9.72 20.91
C ASN A 410 12.22 -8.89 20.30
N PHE A 411 11.01 -8.98 20.86
CA PHE A 411 9.88 -8.17 20.44
C PHE A 411 10.12 -6.66 20.66
N GLN A 412 10.73 -6.28 21.78
CA GLN A 412 11.10 -4.88 22.06
C GLN A 412 12.05 -4.32 21.00
N SER A 413 13.07 -5.08 20.58
CA SER A 413 13.98 -4.65 19.50
C SER A 413 13.23 -4.34 18.20
N LEU A 414 12.28 -5.20 17.79
CA LEU A 414 11.44 -4.92 16.62
C LEU A 414 10.53 -3.70 16.85
N SER A 415 9.80 -3.68 17.97
CA SER A 415 8.85 -2.63 18.32
C SER A 415 9.50 -1.24 18.32
N LEU A 416 10.64 -1.09 19.00
CA LEU A 416 11.41 0.15 19.06
C LEU A 416 11.96 0.55 17.69
N SER A 417 12.49 -0.41 16.92
CA SER A 417 12.98 -0.15 15.56
C SER A 417 11.90 0.45 14.67
N ILE A 418 10.73 -0.18 14.62
CA ILE A 418 9.64 0.29 13.76
C ILE A 418 9.04 1.59 14.30
N TYR A 419 8.93 1.76 15.62
CA TYR A 419 8.48 3.03 16.22
C TYR A 419 9.38 4.22 15.83
N LEU A 420 10.71 4.05 15.89
CA LEU A 420 11.66 5.10 15.54
C LEU A 420 11.62 5.44 14.04
N LEU A 421 11.47 4.43 13.17
CA LEU A 421 11.33 4.62 11.72
C LEU A 421 9.99 5.27 11.33
N SER A 422 8.90 4.93 12.03
CA SER A 422 7.56 5.48 11.79
C SER A 422 7.42 6.95 12.21
N HIS A 423 8.37 7.50 12.95
CA HIS A 423 8.23 8.82 13.57
C HIS A 423 8.90 9.93 12.74
N PRO A 424 8.16 10.96 12.28
CA PRO A 424 8.66 12.00 11.36
C PRO A 424 9.86 12.81 11.84
N LYS A 425 10.20 12.77 13.14
CA LYS A 425 11.39 13.45 13.69
C LYS A 425 12.53 12.51 14.08
N PHE A 426 12.29 11.20 14.22
CA PHE A 426 13.27 10.29 14.83
C PHE A 426 13.96 9.37 13.82
N HIS A 427 13.31 9.05 12.71
CA HIS A 427 13.80 8.16 11.67
C HIS A 427 15.23 8.44 11.19
N SER A 428 15.58 9.73 11.06
CA SER A 428 16.85 10.22 10.51
C SER A 428 17.89 10.41 11.60
N ILE A 429 17.45 10.76 12.81
CA ILE A 429 18.31 10.95 13.98
C ILE A 429 18.81 9.60 14.50
N PHE A 430 17.91 8.64 14.72
CA PHE A 430 18.21 7.35 15.33
C PHE A 430 18.55 6.26 14.31
N ALA A 431 18.90 6.67 13.09
CA ALA A 431 19.15 5.78 11.97
C ALA A 431 20.13 4.63 12.32
N ASN A 432 21.34 4.98 12.76
CA ASN A 432 22.34 3.97 13.10
C ASN A 432 21.94 3.09 14.30
N SER A 433 21.18 3.63 15.27
CA SER A 433 20.65 2.86 16.40
C SER A 433 19.62 1.82 15.96
N VAL A 434 18.72 2.17 15.04
CA VAL A 434 17.72 1.25 14.47
C VAL A 434 18.40 0.07 13.75
N ARG A 435 19.47 0.30 12.98
CA ARG A 435 20.24 -0.79 12.35
C ARG A 435 20.70 -1.83 13.39
N VAL A 436 21.25 -1.36 14.52
CA VAL A 436 21.70 -2.22 15.62
C VAL A 436 20.53 -2.96 16.28
N TYR A 437 19.39 -2.30 16.51
CA TYR A 437 18.21 -2.95 17.08
C TYR A 437 17.60 -4.00 16.14
N ILE A 438 17.57 -3.75 14.83
CA ILE A 438 17.14 -4.71 13.82
C ILE A 438 18.09 -5.93 13.81
N ASN A 439 19.41 -5.74 13.76
CA ASN A 439 20.38 -6.84 13.81
C ASN A 439 20.24 -7.68 15.09
N ASN A 440 20.03 -7.04 16.25
CA ASN A 440 19.72 -7.72 17.50
C ASN A 440 18.36 -8.45 17.49
N PHE A 441 17.35 -7.91 16.81
CA PHE A 441 16.07 -8.60 16.59
C PHE A 441 16.28 -9.88 15.77
N LEU A 442 17.11 -9.89 14.74
CA LEU A 442 17.25 -11.02 13.83
C LEU A 442 18.01 -12.18 14.48
N LEU A 443 19.12 -11.88 15.15
CA LEU A 443 19.88 -12.83 15.97
C LEU A 443 19.03 -13.36 17.15
N GLY A 444 18.23 -12.49 17.77
CA GLY A 444 17.30 -12.90 18.82
C GLY A 444 16.14 -13.76 18.32
N TYR A 445 15.65 -13.50 17.10
CA TYR A 445 14.52 -14.19 16.49
C TYR A 445 14.91 -15.64 16.18
N GLU A 446 16.07 -15.84 15.56
CA GLU A 446 16.64 -17.16 15.31
C GLU A 446 16.78 -17.98 16.60
N ARG A 447 17.32 -17.38 17.67
CA ARG A 447 17.47 -18.02 18.98
C ARG A 447 16.14 -18.32 19.68
N CYS A 448 15.11 -17.51 19.48
CA CYS A 448 13.81 -17.68 20.12
C CYS A 448 12.87 -18.65 19.39
N TYR A 449 13.00 -18.74 18.07
CA TYR A 449 12.01 -19.38 17.20
C TYR A 449 12.56 -20.38 16.18
N GLY A 450 13.89 -20.47 16.00
CA GLY A 450 14.52 -21.40 15.05
C GLY A 450 14.81 -20.79 13.66
N THR A 451 15.81 -21.35 12.98
CA THR A 451 16.24 -20.94 11.62
C THR A 451 15.18 -21.23 10.57
N GLU A 452 14.36 -22.26 10.76
CA GLU A 452 13.24 -22.63 9.90
C GLU A 452 12.11 -21.57 9.84
N HIS A 453 12.24 -20.49 10.61
CA HIS A 453 11.33 -19.36 10.67
C HIS A 453 11.92 -18.03 10.16
N LEU A 454 13.18 -18.03 9.70
CA LEU A 454 13.81 -16.91 8.96
C LEU A 454 13.28 -16.84 7.51
N ILE A 455 11.98 -16.67 7.37
CA ILE A 455 11.29 -16.51 6.08
C ILE A 455 11.51 -15.11 5.49
N TYR A 456 11.20 -14.92 4.20
CA TYR A 456 11.36 -13.64 3.47
C TYR A 456 10.93 -12.40 4.27
N ASN A 457 9.77 -12.41 4.92
CA ASN A 457 9.27 -11.25 5.67
C ASN A 457 10.13 -10.88 6.87
N VAL A 458 10.83 -11.85 7.47
CA VAL A 458 11.80 -11.62 8.56
C VAL A 458 13.13 -11.16 7.97
N HIS A 459 13.62 -11.87 6.95
CA HIS A 459 14.91 -11.59 6.30
C HIS A 459 14.95 -10.25 5.54
N THR A 460 13.83 -9.74 5.04
CA THR A 460 13.87 -8.47 4.30
C THR A 460 14.02 -7.25 5.22
N ASN A 461 13.90 -7.43 6.55
CA ASN A 461 14.30 -6.40 7.51
C ASN A 461 15.84 -6.27 7.63
N ILE A 462 16.63 -7.28 7.20
CA ILE A 462 18.12 -7.28 7.35
C ILE A 462 18.82 -6.37 6.32
N ALA A 463 18.10 -5.65 5.46
CA ALA A 463 18.68 -4.99 4.28
C ALA A 463 19.48 -3.69 4.56
N THR A 464 20.39 -3.70 5.55
CA THR A 464 21.38 -2.66 5.78
C THR A 464 22.70 -3.23 6.33
N ASN A 465 23.73 -3.29 5.48
CA ASN A 465 25.12 -3.07 5.86
C ASN A 465 25.81 -2.50 4.61
N ASP A 466 26.33 -1.28 4.71
CA ASP A 466 27.25 -0.72 3.73
C ASP A 466 28.56 -0.43 4.48
N GLU A 467 29.65 -1.04 4.03
CA GLU A 467 30.92 -0.99 4.74
C GLU A 467 31.63 0.35 4.52
N THR A 468 31.93 1.05 5.60
CA THR A 468 32.94 2.11 5.58
C THR A 468 33.83 2.07 6.81
N GLN A 469 34.93 1.29 6.75
CA GLN A 469 36.21 1.61 7.38
C GLN A 469 37.36 0.82 6.69
N PRO A 470 38.65 1.19 6.87
CA PRO A 470 39.51 1.40 5.71
C PRO A 470 40.58 0.33 5.47
N CYS A 471 40.93 0.13 4.19
CA CYS A 471 42.21 -0.48 3.82
C CYS A 471 43.38 0.43 4.25
N ASP A 472 44.39 -0.17 4.88
CA ASP A 472 45.54 0.58 5.40
C ASP A 472 46.49 1.14 4.32
N ALA A 473 46.93 2.36 4.58
CA ALA A 473 48.16 3.01 4.12
C ALA A 473 48.68 2.78 2.67
N LYS A 474 48.40 3.75 1.78
CA LYS A 474 49.43 4.66 1.21
C LYS A 474 48.81 5.95 0.63
N LYS A 475 49.35 7.10 1.04
CA LYS A 475 48.94 8.50 0.71
C LYS A 475 49.98 9.15 -0.23
N PRO A 476 49.83 10.40 -0.76
CA PRO A 476 48.64 11.28 -0.87
C PRO A 476 48.48 12.03 -2.24
N LYS A 477 47.30 12.66 -2.51
CA LYS A 477 47.12 14.14 -2.59
C LYS A 477 45.75 14.62 -3.11
N ARG A 478 45.27 15.74 -2.50
CA ARG A 478 44.23 16.71 -2.93
C ARG A 478 42.73 16.34 -2.92
N THR A 479 42.16 16.51 -1.72
CA THR A 479 41.00 17.38 -1.40
C THR A 479 39.87 17.58 -2.43
N VAL A 480 38.74 16.87 -2.24
CA VAL A 480 37.37 17.37 -2.54
C VAL A 480 36.43 16.89 -1.43
N LYS A 481 35.64 17.79 -0.83
CA LYS A 481 34.57 17.43 0.12
C LYS A 481 33.45 16.69 -0.62
N ARG A 482 33.06 15.49 -0.17
CA ARG A 482 31.82 14.82 -0.61
C ARG A 482 31.02 14.29 0.59
N LYS A 483 29.70 14.23 0.41
CA LYS A 483 28.70 14.14 1.49
C LYS A 483 28.45 12.70 1.93
N LEU A 484 28.10 12.58 3.21
CA LEU A 484 27.52 11.41 3.87
C LEU A 484 26.03 11.25 3.45
N ASN A 485 25.52 10.00 3.43
CA ASN A 485 24.14 9.49 3.22
C ASN A 485 24.16 8.28 2.26
N ASP A 486 23.43 7.16 2.40
CA ASP A 486 22.35 6.70 3.30
C ASP A 486 22.47 5.18 3.53
N TYR A 487 21.73 4.59 4.50
CA TYR A 487 20.79 3.48 4.23
C TYR A 487 20.10 2.94 5.50
N LEU A 488 18.81 3.17 5.58
CA LEU A 488 17.87 2.33 6.32
C LEU A 488 16.71 1.99 5.40
N CYS A 489 15.78 1.18 5.89
CA CYS A 489 14.39 1.39 5.51
C CYS A 489 14.04 2.84 5.90
N THR A 490 14.06 3.77 4.94
CA THR A 490 13.98 5.20 5.25
C THR A 490 12.60 5.55 5.80
N SER A 491 12.48 6.69 6.48
CA SER A 491 11.16 7.25 6.76
C SER A 491 10.35 7.46 5.51
N GLU A 492 10.98 7.78 4.38
CA GLU A 492 10.27 7.82 3.12
C GLU A 492 9.65 6.44 2.87
N GLU A 493 10.38 5.31 2.94
CA GLU A 493 9.77 3.97 2.79
C GLU A 493 8.61 3.68 3.78
N LEU A 494 8.65 4.17 5.03
CA LEU A 494 7.53 4.02 5.98
C LEU A 494 6.39 5.04 5.77
N GLU A 495 6.65 6.33 5.61
CA GLU A 495 5.65 7.36 5.32
C GLU A 495 5.00 7.15 3.93
N VAL A 496 5.72 6.57 2.97
CA VAL A 496 5.21 6.08 1.67
C VAL A 496 4.14 4.99 1.88
N ALA A 497 4.32 4.08 2.84
CA ALA A 497 3.49 2.88 2.97
C ALA A 497 2.49 2.91 4.13
N GLU A 498 2.71 3.74 5.15
CA GLU A 498 1.72 4.04 6.20
C GLU A 498 0.47 4.74 5.64
N VAL A 499 0.57 5.28 4.42
CA VAL A 499 -0.49 5.95 3.68
C VAL A 499 -1.64 5.03 3.28
N GLU A 500 -1.40 3.72 3.10
CA GLU A 500 -2.48 2.77 2.78
C GLU A 500 -2.86 1.88 3.98
N ALA A 501 -2.06 1.88 5.05
CA ALA A 501 -2.34 1.17 6.29
C ALA A 501 -3.32 1.90 7.26
N GLY A 502 -4.23 2.71 6.70
CA GLY A 502 -5.37 3.30 7.41
C GLY A 502 -5.29 4.81 7.62
N PHE A 503 -6.09 5.57 6.87
CA PHE A 503 -6.25 7.01 7.06
C PHE A 503 -6.83 7.35 8.44
N ALA A 504 -5.98 7.85 9.32
CA ALA A 504 -6.02 9.25 9.71
C ALA A 504 -4.58 9.74 9.91
N PRO A 505 -4.19 10.95 9.47
CA PRO A 505 -3.07 11.62 10.11
C PRO A 505 -3.51 11.87 11.55
N VAL A 506 -2.95 11.12 12.50
CA VAL A 506 -3.09 11.45 13.92
C VAL A 506 -2.21 12.67 14.14
N GLU A 507 -2.78 13.85 13.87
CA GLU A 507 -2.25 15.10 14.38
C GLU A 507 -2.19 14.96 15.90
N PHE A 508 -0.98 14.84 16.45
CA PHE A 508 -0.79 14.77 17.89
C PHE A 508 -1.32 16.05 18.53
N PRO A 509 -2.34 16.01 19.41
CA PRO A 509 -2.49 17.07 20.39
C PRO A 509 -1.31 16.95 21.35
N VAL A 510 -0.29 17.80 21.12
CA VAL A 510 0.85 17.96 22.03
C VAL A 510 0.33 18.53 23.35
N VAL A 511 -0.02 17.66 24.28
CA VAL A 511 -0.34 18.08 25.65
C VAL A 511 0.97 18.32 26.40
N ASN A 512 1.06 19.52 26.95
CA ASN A 512 2.28 20.14 27.43
C ASN A 512 2.75 19.53 28.76
N ILE A 513 3.98 19.03 28.80
CA ILE A 513 4.59 18.42 30.00
C ILE A 513 4.74 19.44 31.15
N SER A 514 4.68 20.76 30.87
CA SER A 514 4.71 21.80 31.90
C SER A 514 3.36 22.09 32.58
N THR A 515 2.22 21.54 32.13
CA THR A 515 0.89 21.86 32.68
C THR A 515 0.19 20.73 33.46
N GLY A 516 0.84 19.57 33.64
CA GLY A 516 0.64 18.77 34.85
C GLY A 516 -0.65 17.97 35.08
N THR A 517 -1.48 17.66 34.06
CA THR A 517 -2.59 16.67 34.22
C THR A 517 -2.80 15.80 32.97
N PHE A 518 -2.94 14.48 33.17
CA PHE A 518 -3.23 13.48 32.12
C PHE A 518 -4.17 12.36 32.62
N SER A 519 -4.70 11.60 31.65
CA SER A 519 -5.68 10.50 31.80
C SER A 519 -5.23 9.34 32.73
N PRO A 520 -6.15 8.59 33.41
CA PRO A 520 -5.83 7.63 34.46
C PRO A 520 -4.90 6.45 34.12
N ILE A 521 -4.62 6.19 32.84
CA ILE A 521 -3.81 5.06 32.36
C ILE A 521 -2.36 5.14 32.86
N ALA A 522 -1.85 6.35 33.14
CA ALA A 522 -0.48 6.56 33.60
C ALA A 522 -0.15 5.98 35.00
N ARG A 523 -1.14 5.55 35.79
CA ARG A 523 -0.94 5.08 37.18
C ARG A 523 -0.31 3.69 37.32
N PHE A 524 -0.10 2.95 36.22
CA PHE A 524 0.45 1.59 36.24
C PHE A 524 1.87 1.46 35.66
N VAL A 525 2.58 2.59 35.47
CA VAL A 525 3.92 2.61 34.86
C VAL A 525 4.98 2.93 35.92
N PRO A 526 5.82 1.95 36.32
CA PRO A 526 7.10 2.25 36.98
C PRO A 526 7.99 3.07 36.03
N THR A 527 8.67 4.07 36.57
CA THR A 527 9.33 5.16 35.83
C THR A 527 10.36 4.72 34.78
N LEU A 528 10.47 5.55 33.73
CA LEU A 528 11.35 5.42 32.56
C LEU A 528 12.87 5.56 32.87
N SER A 529 13.30 5.28 34.10
CA SER A 529 14.63 5.62 34.64
C SER A 529 15.62 4.45 34.66
N ILE A 530 15.40 3.42 33.83
CA ILE A 530 16.27 2.23 33.70
C ILE A 530 16.54 1.90 32.22
N LEU A 531 16.62 2.94 31.37
CA LEU A 531 16.94 2.82 29.94
C LEU A 531 18.28 3.47 29.56
N ILE A 532 19.07 3.87 30.55
CA ILE A 532 20.46 4.31 30.40
C ILE A 532 21.26 3.70 31.57
N ASP A 533 21.64 2.43 31.41
CA ASP A 533 22.82 1.75 31.98
C ASP A 533 22.97 0.37 31.29
#